data_AF-A0A536TRE8-F1
#
_entry.id   AF-A0A536TRE8-F1
#
_cell.length_a   1.000
_cell.length_b   1.000
_cell.length_c   1.000
_cell.angle_alpha   90.00
_cell.angle_beta   90.00
_cell.angle_gamma   90.00
#
_symmetry.space_group_name_H-M   'P 1'
#
loop_
_entity.id
_entity.type
_entity.pdbx_description
1 polymer ?
#
loop_
_entity_poly.entity_id
_entity_poly.type
_entity_poly.pdbx_seq_one_letter_code
_entity_poly.pdbx_strand_id
1 'polypeptide(L)'
;MRRFPACWMGVIAWGLSSFAIAGPTGLINMPDARFNPDGTLRFGMAYARPYFDLSANATLLPWLETNLAVTRISGVPGFRTETSTGFGAAYGAYKDRSAGFKIRLISEEGWWPSVAVGAQDPFGTSLFPRQFAAATKTLGDAQITLGYGRQQIDGAFGGLRYAPSWAGNWSLVSEYDASDYRNFPFAEETHVGGRRHGMSGAIEYRLGWMTAAVSNQRGVAGAAAYISIPLEQKEWIPKTAEPEPYAKVIPRPTLAQWERDASYRKRMYAALFRQDFKDVRIRMEPNARLSLTLTNSRISQMSRAVGRAARTALLLAPLETTEIRVTYTTNGLPVATYEFTDLRKLNRYFNGLLTRSELAESASIRYAAPSSYSEKDKADLMAALEEPTQARVLYGGEGNYIGFRSQDTGFNVFQVRPTLSTYLNGPNVFQYSLGVLTTYDRELAERLFLSTG
;
A
#
# COMPACT_ATOMS: atom_id res chain seq x y z
N MET A 1 -41.88 -8.60 -10.04
CA MET A 1 -40.76 -9.39 -10.58
C MET A 1 -39.75 -8.46 -11.24
N ARG A 2 -38.45 -8.68 -10.98
CA ARG A 2 -37.24 -8.11 -11.64
C ARG A 2 -37.01 -6.59 -11.48
N ARG A 3 -36.29 -6.15 -10.44
CA ARG A 3 -34.82 -5.99 -10.32
C ARG A 3 -34.22 -4.91 -11.25
N PHE A 4 -34.21 -3.67 -10.77
CA PHE A 4 -33.05 -2.76 -10.80
C PHE A 4 -32.04 -3.22 -9.71
N PRO A 5 -30.72 -2.94 -9.78
CA PRO A 5 -30.17 -1.70 -10.31
C PRO A 5 -28.94 -1.84 -11.25
N ALA A 6 -28.94 -0.94 -12.22
CA ALA A 6 -27.77 -0.42 -12.90
C ALA A 6 -27.03 0.61 -11.99
N CYS A 7 -25.80 0.92 -12.38
CA CYS A 7 -24.95 2.00 -11.88
C CYS A 7 -24.39 1.82 -10.46
N TRP A 8 -23.31 1.05 -10.33
CA TRP A 8 -22.12 1.38 -9.52
C TRP A 8 -20.95 0.49 -10.01
N MET A 9 -20.65 0.52 -11.30
CA MET A 9 -19.31 0.16 -11.81
C MET A 9 -18.56 1.48 -11.98
N GLY A 10 -18.06 1.98 -10.85
CA GLY A 10 -17.06 3.03 -10.87
C GLY A 10 -15.89 2.53 -11.69
N VAL A 11 -15.56 3.28 -12.73
CA VAL A 11 -14.42 3.09 -13.61
C VAL A 11 -13.16 3.01 -12.76
N ILE A 12 -12.77 1.80 -12.41
CA ILE A 12 -11.40 1.47 -12.04
C ILE A 12 -10.74 0.95 -13.32
N ALA A 13 -10.66 1.81 -14.32
CA ALA A 13 -9.68 1.66 -15.38
C ALA A 13 -8.35 2.15 -14.80
N TRP A 14 -7.72 1.36 -13.93
CA TRP A 14 -6.30 1.56 -13.63
C TRP A 14 -5.59 1.44 -14.98
N GLY A 15 -5.02 2.54 -15.47
CA GLY A 15 -4.09 2.51 -16.58
C GLY A 15 -3.12 1.36 -16.35
N LEU A 16 -3.00 0.48 -17.33
CA LEU A 16 -2.04 -0.61 -17.34
C LEU A 16 -0.63 0.02 -17.34
N SER A 17 -0.13 0.38 -16.15
CA SER A 17 1.24 0.83 -15.94
C SER A 17 2.17 -0.30 -16.30
N SER A 18 3.21 0.06 -17.02
CA SER A 18 4.04 -0.85 -17.77
C SER A 18 5.34 -1.13 -17.02
N PHE A 19 5.66 -2.41 -16.86
CA PHE A 19 6.84 -2.95 -16.18
C PHE A 19 8.13 -2.62 -16.94
N ALA A 20 9.31 -2.60 -16.33
CA ALA A 20 10.58 -2.54 -17.07
C ALA A 20 11.70 -2.68 -16.05
N ILE A 21 12.51 -3.73 -16.20
CA ILE A 21 13.59 -4.12 -15.29
C ILE A 21 14.61 -2.99 -15.12
N ALA A 22 14.90 -2.25 -16.19
CA ALA A 22 15.72 -1.04 -16.12
C ALA A 22 15.20 0.00 -17.11
N GLY A 23 15.22 1.27 -16.71
CA GLY A 23 14.81 2.40 -17.55
C GLY A 23 13.34 2.81 -17.38
N PRO A 24 12.79 3.57 -18.35
CA PRO A 24 11.40 4.01 -18.33
C PRO A 24 10.45 2.82 -18.42
N THR A 25 9.18 3.04 -18.10
CA THR A 25 8.11 2.04 -18.19
C THR A 25 8.09 1.31 -19.54
N GLY A 26 7.74 0.01 -19.56
CA GLY A 26 7.89 -0.83 -20.75
C GLY A 26 7.32 -2.26 -20.64
N LEU A 27 8.06 -3.23 -21.17
CA LEU A 27 7.80 -4.66 -21.02
C LEU A 27 8.72 -5.24 -19.95
N ILE A 28 9.61 -6.18 -20.28
CA ILE A 28 10.59 -6.77 -19.35
C ILE A 28 11.90 -5.98 -19.44
N ASN A 29 12.60 -6.06 -20.56
CA ASN A 29 13.82 -5.29 -20.83
C ASN A 29 13.59 -4.17 -21.85
N MET A 30 12.55 -4.31 -22.68
CA MET A 30 12.26 -3.42 -23.79
C MET A 30 11.27 -2.32 -23.38
N PRO A 31 11.39 -1.11 -23.93
CA PRO A 31 10.48 -0.01 -23.65
C PRO A 31 9.14 -0.20 -24.37
N ASP A 32 8.13 0.56 -23.94
CA ASP A 32 6.83 0.63 -24.61
C ASP A 32 6.34 2.08 -24.74
N ALA A 33 5.16 2.26 -25.36
CA ALA A 33 4.56 3.58 -25.53
C ALA A 33 3.53 3.96 -24.44
N ARG A 34 3.51 3.25 -23.31
CA ARG A 34 2.60 3.54 -22.19
C ARG A 34 3.25 4.49 -21.20
N PHE A 35 2.41 5.26 -20.51
CA PHE A 35 2.82 6.19 -19.47
C PHE A 35 1.86 6.04 -18.29
N ASN A 36 2.34 6.33 -17.10
CA ASN A 36 1.47 6.47 -15.93
C ASN A 36 0.61 7.74 -16.04
N PRO A 37 -0.36 7.91 -15.12
CA PRO A 37 -0.97 9.21 -14.90
C PRO A 37 0.07 10.29 -14.61
N ASP A 38 -0.25 11.53 -14.95
CA ASP A 38 0.56 12.69 -14.60
C ASP A 38 0.76 12.81 -13.07
N GLY A 39 1.92 13.36 -12.68
CA GLY A 39 2.30 13.47 -11.28
C GLY A 39 2.62 12.12 -10.61
N THR A 40 2.86 11.05 -11.37
CA THR A 40 3.24 9.74 -10.79
C THR A 40 4.73 9.61 -10.59
N LEU A 41 5.16 9.34 -9.36
CA LEU A 41 6.52 8.89 -9.04
C LEU A 41 6.54 7.36 -8.89
N ARG A 42 7.52 6.67 -9.48
CA ARG A 42 7.65 5.22 -9.38
C ARG A 42 9.06 4.83 -8.97
N PHE A 43 9.19 4.15 -7.84
CA PHE A 43 10.45 3.60 -7.36
C PHE A 43 10.47 2.09 -7.64
N GLY A 44 11.61 1.59 -8.09
CA GLY A 44 11.76 0.21 -8.52
C GLY A 44 13.06 -0.43 -8.09
N MET A 45 13.00 -1.73 -7.86
CA MET A 45 14.17 -2.59 -7.81
C MET A 45 13.98 -3.77 -8.74
N ALA A 46 15.03 -4.17 -9.44
CA ALA A 46 15.00 -5.33 -10.31
C ALA A 46 16.31 -6.10 -10.24
N TYR A 47 16.23 -7.40 -10.39
CA TYR A 47 17.37 -8.29 -10.41
C TYR A 47 17.21 -9.28 -11.57
N ALA A 48 18.22 -9.33 -12.42
CA ALA A 48 18.42 -10.40 -13.38
C ALA A 48 19.93 -10.52 -13.55
N ARG A 49 20.52 -11.62 -13.05
CA ARG A 49 21.99 -11.80 -13.02
C ARG A 49 22.59 -11.38 -14.36
N PRO A 50 23.70 -10.62 -14.40
CA PRO A 50 24.50 -10.10 -13.28
C PRO A 50 23.96 -8.79 -12.67
N TYR A 51 22.90 -8.22 -13.24
CA TYR A 51 22.45 -6.86 -12.97
C TYR A 51 21.47 -6.80 -11.79
N PHE A 52 21.67 -5.80 -10.95
CA PHE A 52 20.70 -5.34 -9.97
C PHE A 52 20.47 -3.85 -10.19
N ASP A 53 19.23 -3.48 -10.47
CA ASP A 53 18.83 -2.12 -10.80
C ASP A 53 18.01 -1.52 -9.68
N LEU A 54 18.33 -0.29 -9.30
CA LEU A 54 17.44 0.60 -8.54
C LEU A 54 17.01 1.71 -9.45
N SER A 55 15.71 2.00 -9.53
CA SER A 55 15.18 3.04 -10.42
C SER A 55 14.20 3.97 -9.72
N ALA A 56 14.17 5.21 -10.19
CA ALA A 56 13.18 6.22 -9.87
C ALA A 56 12.68 6.83 -11.19
N ASN A 57 11.38 6.72 -11.45
CA ASN A 57 10.72 7.28 -12.62
C ASN A 57 9.76 8.38 -12.19
N ALA A 58 9.66 9.44 -12.98
CA ALA A 58 8.68 10.49 -12.77
C ALA A 58 7.92 10.75 -14.08
N THR A 59 6.61 10.49 -14.08
CA THR A 59 5.72 10.94 -15.16
C THR A 59 5.31 12.38 -14.84
N LEU A 60 6.14 13.33 -15.29
CA LEU A 60 5.99 14.75 -14.99
C LEU A 60 4.78 15.35 -15.71
N LEU A 61 4.54 14.93 -16.94
CA LEU A 61 3.43 15.38 -17.78
C LEU A 61 2.81 14.16 -18.47
N PRO A 62 1.55 14.24 -18.96
CA PRO A 62 0.94 13.14 -19.70
C PRO A 62 1.74 12.68 -20.93
N TRP A 63 2.69 13.47 -21.41
CA TRP A 63 3.54 13.15 -22.55
C TRP A 63 5.03 12.99 -22.21
N LEU A 64 5.43 13.17 -20.94
CA LEU A 64 6.84 13.15 -20.53
C LEU A 64 7.05 12.28 -19.29
N GLU A 65 7.89 11.27 -19.44
CA GLU A 65 8.41 10.45 -18.34
C GLU A 65 9.93 10.58 -18.29
N THR A 66 10.47 10.81 -17.11
CA THR A 66 11.91 10.81 -16.85
C THR A 66 12.27 9.62 -15.98
N ASN A 67 13.50 9.11 -16.15
CA ASN A 67 14.02 7.97 -15.42
C ASN A 67 15.41 8.31 -14.86
N LEU A 68 15.66 7.87 -13.64
CA LEU A 68 16.99 7.79 -13.03
C LEU A 68 17.18 6.35 -12.56
N ALA A 69 18.35 5.77 -12.80
CA ALA A 69 18.65 4.42 -12.35
C ALA A 69 20.10 4.28 -11.88
N VAL A 70 20.31 3.32 -10.99
CA VAL A 70 21.63 2.85 -10.57
C VAL A 70 21.70 1.35 -10.81
N THR A 71 22.62 0.93 -11.67
CA THR A 71 22.81 -0.47 -12.05
C THR A 71 24.07 -1.01 -11.41
N ARG A 72 23.93 -1.99 -10.51
CA ARG A 72 25.04 -2.76 -9.95
C ARG A 72 25.33 -3.98 -10.83
N ILE A 73 26.60 -4.19 -11.17
CA ILE A 73 27.04 -5.30 -12.03
C ILE A 73 27.83 -6.30 -11.19
N SER A 74 27.19 -7.41 -10.82
CA SER A 74 27.86 -8.47 -10.06
C SER A 74 28.98 -9.13 -10.88
N GLY A 75 30.14 -9.36 -10.26
CA GLY A 75 31.31 -9.96 -10.91
C GLY A 75 32.31 -8.95 -11.46
N VAL A 76 31.94 -7.66 -11.53
CA VAL A 76 32.84 -6.58 -11.95
C VAL A 76 33.26 -5.79 -10.70
N PRO A 77 34.56 -5.66 -10.36
CA PRO A 77 34.99 -4.89 -9.21
C PRO A 77 34.76 -3.39 -9.45
N GLY A 78 34.29 -2.66 -8.42
CA GLY A 78 34.02 -1.23 -8.58
C GLY A 78 35.27 -0.35 -8.72
N PHE A 79 36.43 -0.85 -8.29
CA PHE A 79 37.74 -0.24 -8.53
C PHE A 79 38.69 -1.32 -9.05
N ARG A 80 39.37 -1.04 -10.17
CA ARG A 80 40.30 -1.99 -10.82
C ARG A 80 41.69 -2.02 -10.18
N THR A 81 42.05 -1.03 -9.37
CA THR A 81 43.37 -0.96 -8.73
C THR A 81 43.32 -1.59 -7.35
N GLU A 82 43.90 -2.78 -7.21
CA GLU A 82 44.13 -3.43 -5.92
C GLU A 82 45.17 -2.64 -5.12
N THR A 83 44.70 -1.86 -4.15
CA THR A 83 45.47 -1.73 -2.91
C THR A 83 44.70 -2.51 -1.87
N SER A 84 45.20 -3.69 -1.53
CA SER A 84 44.65 -4.58 -0.48
C SER A 84 44.62 -3.94 0.91
N THR A 85 45.05 -2.68 1.03
CA THR A 85 45.06 -1.86 2.24
C THR A 85 44.55 -0.42 2.01
N GLY A 86 43.87 -0.13 0.89
CA GLY A 86 43.48 1.24 0.49
C GLY A 86 41.98 1.51 0.36
N PHE A 87 41.66 2.79 0.10
CA PHE A 87 40.29 3.28 -0.11
C PHE A 87 39.66 2.59 -1.33
N GLY A 88 38.61 1.78 -1.12
CA GLY A 88 37.89 1.08 -2.19
C GLY A 88 37.91 -0.46 -2.12
N ALA A 89 38.78 -1.06 -1.30
CA ALA A 89 38.88 -2.53 -1.17
C ALA A 89 37.57 -3.22 -0.71
N ALA A 90 36.74 -2.51 0.07
CA ALA A 90 35.43 -2.99 0.54
C ALA A 90 34.23 -2.45 -0.28
N TYR A 91 34.46 -1.75 -1.40
CA TYR A 91 33.39 -1.09 -2.17
C TYR A 91 32.46 -2.09 -2.89
N GLY A 92 32.96 -3.28 -3.17
CA GLY A 92 32.23 -4.38 -3.80
C GLY A 92 32.10 -4.20 -5.31
N ALA A 93 30.94 -4.60 -5.84
CA ALA A 93 30.66 -4.61 -7.27
C ALA A 93 30.55 -3.20 -7.87
N TYR A 94 30.91 -3.07 -9.14
CA TYR A 94 30.77 -1.85 -9.94
C TYR A 94 29.31 -1.41 -10.01
N LYS A 95 29.11 -0.09 -10.00
CA LYS A 95 27.81 0.55 -10.05
C LYS A 95 27.87 1.70 -11.02
N ASP A 96 26.91 1.74 -11.93
CA ASP A 96 26.74 2.81 -12.89
C ASP A 96 25.44 3.58 -12.62
N ARG A 97 25.42 4.85 -13.01
CA ARG A 97 24.24 5.71 -12.86
C ARG A 97 23.79 6.16 -14.25
N SER A 98 22.53 5.95 -14.55
CA SER A 98 21.93 6.39 -15.82
C SER A 98 20.75 7.31 -15.57
N ALA A 99 20.52 8.20 -16.54
CA ALA A 99 19.33 9.04 -16.61
C ALA A 99 18.69 8.87 -17.98
N GLY A 100 17.39 9.09 -18.09
CA GLY A 100 16.70 8.92 -19.36
C GLY A 100 15.38 9.68 -19.42
N PHE A 101 14.81 9.71 -20.61
CA PHE A 101 13.49 10.28 -20.85
C PHE A 101 12.73 9.50 -21.92
N LYS A 102 11.41 9.54 -21.82
CA LYS A 102 10.45 8.98 -22.77
C LYS A 102 9.41 10.05 -23.06
N ILE A 103 9.18 10.32 -24.35
CA ILE A 103 8.26 11.34 -24.85
C ILE A 103 7.17 10.66 -25.67
N ARG A 104 5.91 10.92 -25.32
CA ARG A 104 4.76 10.48 -26.11
C ARG A 104 4.56 11.44 -27.27
N LEU A 105 4.55 10.91 -28.48
CA LEU A 105 4.27 11.66 -29.69
C LEU A 105 2.79 11.61 -30.04
N ILE A 106 2.16 10.45 -29.87
CA ILE A 106 0.76 10.20 -30.21
C ILE A 106 0.12 9.47 -29.03
N SER A 107 -1.00 9.99 -28.54
CA SER A 107 -1.86 9.26 -27.59
C SER A 107 -2.66 8.20 -28.31
N GLU A 108 -2.89 7.07 -27.66
CA GLU A 108 -3.76 6.03 -28.20
C GLU A 108 -5.19 6.56 -28.37
N GLU A 109 -5.71 6.54 -29.60
CA GLU A 109 -7.07 6.99 -29.93
C GLU A 109 -7.66 6.16 -31.07
N GLY A 110 -8.88 5.64 -30.90
CA GLY A 110 -9.56 4.84 -31.93
C GLY A 110 -8.68 3.68 -32.43
N TRP A 111 -8.29 3.70 -33.71
CA TRP A 111 -7.39 2.72 -34.31
C TRP A 111 -5.90 3.06 -34.18
N TRP A 112 -5.55 4.29 -33.83
CA TRP A 112 -4.16 4.71 -33.67
C TRP A 112 -3.57 4.12 -32.37
N PRO A 113 -2.35 3.54 -32.42
CA PRO A 113 -1.63 3.15 -31.22
C PRO A 113 -1.04 4.38 -30.51
N SER A 114 -0.72 4.23 -29.22
CA SER A 114 0.16 5.19 -28.55
C SER A 114 1.54 5.07 -29.19
N VAL A 115 2.19 6.18 -29.51
CA VAL A 115 3.56 6.20 -30.06
C VAL A 115 4.45 7.03 -29.15
N ALA A 116 5.61 6.48 -28.81
CA ALA A 116 6.59 7.13 -27.97
C ALA A 116 8.01 6.94 -28.51
N VAL A 117 8.85 7.92 -28.23
CA VAL A 117 10.29 7.86 -28.45
C VAL A 117 11.01 8.12 -27.14
N GLY A 118 12.19 7.56 -26.98
CA GLY A 118 12.95 7.79 -25.77
C GLY A 118 14.44 7.51 -25.92
N ALA A 119 15.17 7.99 -24.94
CA ALA A 119 16.59 7.74 -24.78
C ALA A 119 16.88 7.39 -23.33
N GLN A 120 17.72 6.39 -23.12
CA GLN A 120 18.26 6.01 -21.82
C GLN A 120 19.76 6.17 -21.86
N ASP A 121 20.29 6.69 -20.75
CA ASP A 121 21.69 7.04 -20.57
C ASP A 121 22.28 7.95 -21.66
N PRO A 122 21.59 9.04 -22.12
CA PRO A 122 22.15 9.93 -23.13
C PRO A 122 23.16 10.95 -22.55
N PHE A 123 23.29 11.02 -21.22
CA PHE A 123 24.14 11.96 -20.50
C PHE A 123 24.88 11.24 -19.36
N GLY A 124 26.08 11.70 -19.00
CA GLY A 124 26.85 11.12 -17.89
C GLY A 124 27.88 10.11 -18.37
N THR A 125 27.92 8.93 -17.76
CA THR A 125 28.85 7.84 -18.12
C THR A 125 28.49 7.17 -19.43
N SER A 126 27.21 7.20 -19.83
CA SER A 126 26.71 6.62 -21.08
C SER A 126 27.17 5.17 -21.26
N LEU A 127 27.13 4.40 -20.18
CA LEU A 127 27.54 3.00 -20.14
C LEU A 127 26.49 2.09 -20.77
N PHE A 128 25.20 2.41 -20.58
CA PHE A 128 24.08 1.67 -21.16
C PHE A 128 23.19 2.51 -22.10
N PRO A 129 23.75 3.08 -23.18
CA PRO A 129 23.01 4.00 -24.04
C PRO A 129 21.98 3.23 -24.87
N ARG A 130 20.73 3.70 -24.84
CA ARG A 130 19.63 3.16 -25.64
C ARG A 130 18.84 4.30 -26.25
N GLN A 131 18.43 4.11 -27.50
CA GLN A 131 17.46 4.97 -28.15
C GLN A 131 16.39 4.11 -28.80
N PHE A 132 15.13 4.50 -28.67
CA PHE A 132 14.02 3.70 -29.15
C PHE A 132 12.84 4.54 -29.66
N ALA A 133 12.06 3.90 -30.52
CA ALA A 133 10.69 4.26 -30.83
C ALA A 133 9.81 3.02 -30.57
N ALA A 134 8.65 3.22 -29.96
CA ALA A 134 7.70 2.17 -29.67
C ALA A 134 6.28 2.61 -30.01
N ALA A 135 5.47 1.68 -30.46
CA ALA A 135 4.04 1.81 -30.64
C ALA A 135 3.33 0.73 -29.81
N THR A 136 2.35 1.15 -29.00
CA THR A 136 1.58 0.24 -28.13
C THR A 136 0.09 0.42 -28.37
N LYS A 137 -0.62 -0.70 -28.58
CA LYS A 137 -2.06 -0.75 -28.74
C LYS A 137 -2.71 -1.61 -27.66
N THR A 138 -3.79 -1.11 -27.07
CA THR A 138 -4.60 -1.86 -26.12
C THR A 138 -5.81 -2.45 -26.83
N LEU A 139 -5.95 -3.76 -26.78
CA LEU A 139 -7.04 -4.54 -27.39
C LEU A 139 -7.70 -5.39 -26.31
N GLY A 140 -8.76 -4.86 -25.70
CA GLY A 140 -9.41 -5.50 -24.54
C GLY A 140 -8.43 -5.68 -23.39
N ASP A 141 -8.28 -6.92 -22.93
CA ASP A 141 -7.40 -7.31 -21.83
C ASP A 141 -5.92 -7.47 -22.26
N ALA A 142 -5.60 -7.19 -23.52
CA ALA A 142 -4.26 -7.32 -24.08
C ALA A 142 -3.64 -5.98 -24.47
N GLN A 143 -2.33 -5.84 -24.29
CA GLN A 143 -1.52 -4.74 -24.81
C GLN A 143 -0.43 -5.30 -25.70
N ILE A 144 -0.36 -4.81 -26.92
CA ILE A 144 0.62 -5.24 -27.92
C ILE A 144 1.56 -4.07 -28.18
N THR A 145 2.85 -4.32 -28.06
CA THR A 145 3.91 -3.35 -28.32
C THR A 145 4.78 -3.83 -29.47
N LEU A 146 5.12 -2.92 -30.37
CA LEU A 146 6.13 -3.11 -31.40
C LEU A 146 7.02 -1.88 -31.44
N GLY A 147 8.33 -2.08 -31.57
CA GLY A 147 9.26 -0.97 -31.57
C GLY A 147 10.56 -1.29 -32.29
N TYR A 148 11.39 -0.27 -32.39
CA TYR A 148 12.71 -0.33 -33.00
C TYR A 148 13.67 0.47 -32.13
N GLY A 149 14.85 -0.08 -31.88
CA GLY A 149 15.89 0.59 -31.13
C GLY A 149 17.25 0.56 -31.82
N ARG A 150 18.14 1.39 -31.31
CA ARG A 150 19.56 1.44 -31.68
C ARG A 150 20.42 1.59 -30.42
N GLN A 151 21.74 1.47 -30.61
CA GLN A 151 22.75 1.38 -29.54
C GLN A 151 22.64 0.02 -28.84
N GLN A 152 22.30 -0.05 -27.56
CA GLN A 152 22.17 -1.34 -26.86
C GLN A 152 20.88 -2.10 -27.14
N ILE A 153 20.00 -1.55 -27.95
CA ILE A 153 18.91 -2.28 -28.60
C ILE A 153 19.31 -2.42 -30.07
N ASP A 154 19.38 -3.63 -30.58
CA ASP A 154 19.78 -3.94 -31.96
C ASP A 154 18.55 -4.36 -32.79
N GLY A 155 17.84 -3.35 -33.28
CA GLY A 155 16.76 -3.52 -34.25
C GLY A 155 15.36 -3.61 -33.64
N ALA A 156 14.52 -4.44 -34.26
CA ALA A 156 13.10 -4.54 -33.93
C ALA A 156 12.86 -5.35 -32.65
N PHE A 157 11.98 -4.84 -31.80
CA PHE A 157 11.52 -5.51 -30.58
C PHE A 157 10.00 -5.46 -30.48
N GLY A 158 9.44 -6.22 -29.54
CA GLY A 158 8.01 -6.16 -29.27
C GLY A 158 7.57 -7.10 -28.18
N GLY A 159 6.28 -7.10 -27.88
CA GLY A 159 5.73 -8.00 -26.89
C GLY A 159 4.24 -7.82 -26.64
N LEU A 160 3.73 -8.69 -25.78
CA LEU A 160 2.34 -8.77 -25.38
C LEU A 160 2.27 -8.75 -23.85
N ARG A 161 1.49 -7.84 -23.28
CA ARG A 161 1.01 -7.93 -21.90
C ARG A 161 -0.46 -8.33 -21.92
N TYR A 162 -0.82 -9.40 -21.22
CA TYR A 162 -2.19 -9.88 -21.10
C TYR A 162 -2.62 -9.85 -19.63
N ALA A 163 -3.64 -9.06 -19.33
CA ALA A 163 -4.19 -8.83 -17.99
C ALA A 163 -5.67 -9.21 -17.96
N PRO A 164 -5.97 -10.53 -17.96
CA PRO A 164 -7.34 -10.99 -18.04
C PRO A 164 -8.16 -10.57 -16.82
N SER A 165 -9.35 -10.03 -17.06
CA SER A 165 -10.30 -9.63 -16.01
C SER A 165 -10.63 -10.74 -15.00
N TRP A 166 -10.63 -12.01 -15.42
CA TRP A 166 -10.86 -13.17 -14.54
C TRP A 166 -9.70 -13.51 -13.61
N ALA A 167 -8.46 -13.08 -13.93
CA ALA A 167 -7.28 -13.31 -13.10
C ALA A 167 -7.07 -12.17 -12.08
N GLY A 168 -7.97 -11.20 -12.03
CA GLY A 168 -7.92 -10.07 -11.11
C GLY A 168 -6.67 -9.23 -11.31
N ASN A 169 -5.70 -9.39 -10.41
CA ASN A 169 -4.50 -8.56 -10.31
C ASN A 169 -3.26 -9.15 -11.00
N TRP A 170 -3.42 -10.29 -11.68
CA TRP A 170 -2.33 -10.96 -12.38
C TRP A 170 -2.21 -10.49 -13.84
N SER A 171 -0.99 -10.43 -14.36
CA SER A 171 -0.73 -10.19 -15.78
C SER A 171 0.40 -11.08 -16.28
N LEU A 172 0.30 -11.50 -17.53
CA LEU A 172 1.32 -12.28 -18.23
C LEU A 172 2.00 -11.39 -19.26
N VAL A 173 3.32 -11.41 -19.31
CA VAL A 173 4.09 -10.66 -20.30
C VAL A 173 4.95 -11.62 -21.12
N SER A 174 4.92 -11.43 -22.43
CA SER A 174 5.86 -12.03 -23.36
C SER A 174 6.56 -10.91 -24.12
N GLU A 175 7.87 -11.00 -24.24
CA GLU A 175 8.70 -9.99 -24.88
C GLU A 175 9.69 -10.66 -25.84
N TYR A 176 9.79 -10.14 -27.07
CA TYR A 176 10.96 -10.34 -27.91
C TYR A 176 11.99 -9.26 -27.58
N ASP A 177 13.06 -9.68 -26.92
CA ASP A 177 14.13 -8.83 -26.44
C ASP A 177 15.23 -8.72 -27.51
N ALA A 178 15.50 -7.49 -27.93
CA ALA A 178 16.51 -7.15 -28.93
C ALA A 178 17.75 -6.50 -28.32
N SER A 179 18.04 -6.75 -27.05
CA SER A 179 19.25 -6.24 -26.39
C SER A 179 20.53 -6.80 -27.01
N ASP A 180 21.48 -5.93 -27.35
CA ASP A 180 22.79 -6.31 -27.91
C ASP A 180 23.78 -6.72 -26.82
N TYR A 181 23.51 -7.85 -26.16
CA TYR A 181 24.32 -8.31 -25.04
C TYR A 181 25.79 -8.54 -25.37
N ARG A 182 26.14 -8.77 -26.64
CA ARG A 182 27.53 -8.97 -27.08
C ARG A 182 28.35 -7.70 -26.87
N ASN A 183 27.75 -6.55 -27.12
CA ASN A 183 28.38 -5.25 -26.97
C ASN A 183 28.03 -4.57 -25.64
N PHE A 184 27.46 -5.32 -24.68
CA PHE A 184 27.25 -4.78 -23.34
C PHE A 184 28.60 -4.52 -22.63
N PRO A 185 28.70 -3.45 -21.86
CA PRO A 185 29.82 -3.20 -20.97
C PRO A 185 30.10 -4.43 -20.08
N PHE A 186 31.37 -4.80 -19.98
CA PHE A 186 31.85 -5.94 -19.20
C PHE A 186 31.22 -7.28 -19.62
N ALA A 187 30.83 -7.44 -20.90
CA ALA A 187 30.15 -8.64 -21.37
C ALA A 187 30.98 -9.94 -21.21
N GLU A 188 32.30 -9.86 -21.37
CA GLU A 188 33.21 -10.98 -21.11
C GLU A 188 33.28 -11.31 -19.62
N GLU A 189 33.60 -10.33 -18.77
CA GLU A 189 33.71 -10.51 -17.31
C GLU A 189 32.42 -11.10 -16.70
N THR A 190 31.27 -10.62 -17.17
CA THR A 190 29.95 -11.03 -16.68
C THR A 190 29.34 -12.23 -17.40
N HIS A 191 29.97 -12.68 -18.48
CA HIS A 191 29.49 -13.74 -19.37
C HIS A 191 28.10 -13.46 -19.98
N VAL A 192 27.69 -12.18 -20.03
CA VAL A 192 26.38 -11.79 -20.55
C VAL A 192 26.33 -11.85 -22.08
N GLY A 193 27.49 -11.73 -22.75
CA GLY A 193 27.59 -11.72 -24.21
C GLY A 193 27.12 -13.00 -24.92
N GLY A 194 26.98 -14.10 -24.18
CA GLY A 194 26.37 -15.34 -24.68
C GLY A 194 24.86 -15.24 -24.90
N ARG A 195 24.19 -14.23 -24.35
CA ARG A 195 22.75 -14.00 -24.56
C ARG A 195 22.51 -13.49 -25.97
N ARG A 196 21.53 -14.09 -26.65
CA ARG A 196 21.07 -13.65 -27.97
C ARG A 196 19.67 -13.04 -27.86
N HIS A 197 19.26 -12.34 -28.92
CA HIS A 197 17.89 -11.87 -29.08
C HIS A 197 16.91 -13.05 -28.98
N GLY A 198 15.72 -12.80 -28.45
CA GLY A 198 14.68 -13.82 -28.40
C GLY A 198 13.61 -13.59 -27.35
N MET A 199 12.76 -14.60 -27.16
CA MET A 199 11.58 -14.49 -26.30
C MET A 199 11.93 -14.61 -24.81
N SER A 200 11.33 -13.73 -24.02
CA SER A 200 11.29 -13.72 -22.56
C SER A 200 9.84 -13.77 -22.09
N GLY A 201 9.61 -14.32 -20.91
CA GLY A 201 8.30 -14.35 -20.27
C GLY A 201 8.33 -13.80 -18.86
N ALA A 202 7.26 -13.16 -18.41
CA ALA A 202 7.09 -12.73 -17.03
C ALA A 202 5.65 -12.90 -16.54
N ILE A 203 5.52 -13.04 -15.23
CA ILE A 203 4.26 -12.99 -14.50
C ILE A 203 4.33 -11.78 -13.58
N GLU A 204 3.33 -10.90 -13.66
CA GLU A 204 3.20 -9.69 -12.87
C GLU A 204 2.01 -9.81 -11.92
N TYR A 205 2.13 -9.27 -10.72
CA TYR A 205 1.05 -9.14 -9.75
C TYR A 205 0.98 -7.68 -9.25
N ARG A 206 -0.19 -7.07 -9.38
CA ARG A 206 -0.44 -5.69 -8.93
C ARG A 206 -1.24 -5.67 -7.63
N LEU A 207 -0.70 -5.07 -6.58
CA LEU A 207 -1.40 -4.82 -5.33
C LEU A 207 -1.55 -3.32 -5.12
N GLY A 208 -2.58 -2.74 -5.74
CA GLY A 208 -2.83 -1.29 -5.71
C GLY A 208 -1.63 -0.51 -6.26
N TRP A 209 -0.87 0.10 -5.36
CA TRP A 209 0.31 0.89 -5.68
C TRP A 209 1.63 0.11 -5.76
N MET A 210 1.61 -1.18 -5.41
CA MET A 210 2.76 -2.07 -5.53
C MET A 210 2.61 -2.96 -6.76
N THR A 211 3.72 -3.30 -7.40
CA THR A 211 3.77 -4.30 -8.46
C THR A 211 4.98 -5.19 -8.25
N ALA A 212 4.79 -6.50 -8.27
CA ALA A 212 5.88 -7.48 -8.24
C ALA A 212 5.83 -8.30 -9.53
N ALA A 213 6.99 -8.71 -10.02
CA ALA A 213 7.07 -9.59 -11.18
C ALA A 213 8.22 -10.58 -11.06
N VAL A 214 8.02 -11.74 -11.66
CA VAL A 214 9.06 -12.76 -11.87
C VAL A 214 9.14 -13.04 -13.36
N SER A 215 10.35 -13.10 -13.89
CA SER A 215 10.62 -13.29 -15.31
C SER A 215 11.59 -14.45 -15.54
N ASN A 216 11.47 -15.07 -16.71
CA ASN A 216 12.47 -15.96 -17.27
C ASN A 216 12.91 -15.36 -18.62
N GLN A 217 14.16 -14.92 -18.65
CA GLN A 217 14.79 -14.29 -19.80
C GLN A 217 15.79 -15.29 -20.39
N ARG A 218 15.27 -16.29 -21.11
CA ARG A 218 16.08 -17.30 -21.81
C ARG A 218 17.01 -18.07 -20.86
N GLY A 219 16.44 -18.62 -19.79
CA GLY A 219 17.17 -19.39 -18.77
C GLY A 219 17.71 -18.55 -17.61
N VAL A 220 17.53 -17.22 -17.66
CA VAL A 220 17.90 -16.30 -16.58
C VAL A 220 16.64 -15.93 -15.82
N ALA A 221 16.53 -16.39 -14.59
CA ALA A 221 15.48 -15.94 -13.69
C ALA A 221 15.73 -14.48 -13.30
N GLY A 222 14.68 -13.67 -13.38
CA GLY A 222 14.67 -12.29 -12.92
C GLY A 222 13.49 -12.02 -12.01
N ALA A 223 13.61 -11.03 -11.13
CA ALA A 223 12.55 -10.58 -10.26
C ALA A 223 12.60 -9.06 -10.15
N ALA A 224 11.44 -8.42 -10.01
CA ALA A 224 11.41 -6.98 -9.79
C ALA A 224 10.18 -6.56 -9.00
N ALA A 225 10.31 -5.43 -8.31
CA ALA A 225 9.28 -4.84 -7.48
C ALA A 225 9.26 -3.32 -7.64
N TYR A 226 8.07 -2.74 -7.69
CA TYR A 226 7.87 -1.31 -7.86
C TYR A 226 6.78 -0.78 -6.94
N ILE A 227 6.95 0.48 -6.57
CA ILE A 227 6.01 1.29 -5.80
C ILE A 227 5.67 2.51 -6.66
N SER A 228 4.38 2.74 -6.92
CA SER A 228 3.88 3.85 -7.73
C SER A 228 3.04 4.80 -6.88
N ILE A 229 3.51 6.04 -6.76
CA ILE A 229 2.97 7.12 -5.93
C ILE A 229 2.36 8.19 -6.85
N PRO A 230 1.03 8.24 -7.02
CA PRO A 230 0.33 9.32 -7.71
C PRO A 230 0.22 10.53 -6.77
N LEU A 231 1.01 11.57 -7.05
CA LEU A 231 1.05 12.78 -6.21
C LEU A 231 -0.23 13.62 -6.31
N GLU A 232 -1.01 13.44 -7.38
CA GLU A 232 -2.29 14.13 -7.59
C GLU A 232 -3.42 13.61 -6.67
N GLN A 233 -3.22 12.46 -6.00
CA GLN A 233 -4.25 11.87 -5.14
C GLN A 233 -4.04 12.25 -3.66
N LYS A 234 -4.92 13.11 -3.15
CA LYS A 234 -4.87 13.64 -1.76
C LYS A 234 -4.94 12.56 -0.66
N GLU A 235 -5.49 11.38 -0.94
CA GLU A 235 -5.60 10.25 0.01
C GLU A 235 -5.16 8.93 -0.64
N TRP A 236 -3.94 8.90 -1.22
CA TRP A 236 -3.43 7.73 -1.93
C TRP A 236 -2.98 6.57 -1.03
N ILE A 237 -2.43 6.85 0.16
CA ILE A 237 -2.06 5.80 1.11
C ILE A 237 -3.35 5.32 1.81
N PRO A 238 -3.74 4.03 1.72
CA PRO A 238 -4.88 3.52 2.44
C PRO A 238 -4.72 3.80 3.94
N LYS A 239 -5.73 4.42 4.57
CA LYS A 239 -5.75 4.68 6.01
C LYS A 239 -6.00 3.36 6.75
N THR A 240 -4.95 2.57 6.89
CA THR A 240 -4.95 1.25 7.53
C THR A 240 -4.96 1.33 9.06
N ALA A 241 -4.52 2.45 9.64
CA ALA A 241 -4.64 2.70 11.06
C ALA A 241 -6.10 3.01 11.43
N GLU A 242 -6.57 2.38 12.50
CA GLU A 242 -7.82 2.79 13.13
C GLU A 242 -7.75 4.25 13.58
N PRO A 243 -8.86 5.00 13.46
CA PRO A 243 -8.91 6.37 13.95
C PRO A 243 -8.70 6.40 15.47
N GLU A 244 -8.31 7.55 16.01
CA GLU A 244 -8.26 7.71 17.46
C GLU A 244 -9.67 7.70 18.07
N PRO A 245 -9.87 7.10 19.26
CA PRO A 245 -11.13 7.19 19.99
C PRO A 245 -11.47 8.63 20.36
N TYR A 246 -12.77 8.96 20.40
CA TYR A 246 -13.19 10.25 20.95
C TYR A 246 -12.96 10.30 22.47
N ALA A 247 -12.09 11.21 22.92
CA ALA A 247 -11.70 11.36 24.32
C ALA A 247 -12.01 12.73 24.93
N LYS A 248 -12.55 13.69 24.15
CA LYS A 248 -12.80 15.05 24.64
C LYS A 248 -13.98 15.05 25.62
N VAL A 249 -13.70 15.34 26.89
CA VAL A 249 -14.72 15.54 27.93
C VAL A 249 -15.18 16.99 27.88
N ILE A 250 -16.46 17.19 27.62
CA ILE A 250 -17.12 18.50 27.60
C ILE A 250 -18.37 18.44 28.48
N PRO A 251 -18.89 19.58 28.98
CA PRO A 251 -20.16 19.59 29.70
C PRO A 251 -21.28 18.98 28.86
N ARG A 252 -21.96 17.98 29.42
CA ARG A 252 -23.12 17.34 28.77
C ARG A 252 -24.35 18.24 28.90
N PRO A 253 -25.18 18.35 27.86
CA PRO A 253 -26.40 19.17 27.91
C PRO A 253 -27.48 18.49 28.76
N THR A 254 -28.46 19.26 29.20
CA THR A 254 -29.74 18.69 29.66
C THR A 254 -30.56 18.19 28.47
N LEU A 255 -31.53 17.32 28.72
CA LEU A 255 -32.42 16.78 27.69
C LEU A 255 -33.19 17.92 26.99
N ALA A 256 -33.65 18.90 27.74
CA ALA A 256 -34.32 20.09 27.20
C ALA A 256 -33.41 20.93 26.30
N GLN A 257 -32.11 21.05 26.62
CA GLN A 257 -31.13 21.73 25.77
C GLN A 257 -30.86 20.94 24.48
N TRP A 258 -30.73 19.62 24.58
CA TRP A 258 -30.51 18.73 23.44
C TRP A 258 -31.67 18.76 22.43
N GLU A 259 -32.90 18.86 22.92
CA GLU A 259 -34.09 18.96 22.07
C GLU A 259 -34.22 20.31 21.37
N ARG A 260 -33.85 21.40 22.05
CA ARG A 260 -33.93 22.77 21.52
C ARG A 260 -32.79 23.12 20.56
N ASP A 261 -31.59 22.60 20.79
CA ASP A 261 -30.41 22.91 19.99
C ASP A 261 -29.84 21.68 19.26
N ALA A 262 -30.04 21.65 17.94
CA ALA A 262 -29.52 20.61 17.07
C ALA A 262 -27.96 20.55 17.02
N SER A 263 -27.25 21.57 17.52
CA SER A 263 -25.79 21.62 17.55
C SER A 263 -25.19 20.47 18.38
N TYR A 264 -25.88 20.02 19.44
CA TYR A 264 -25.42 18.90 20.27
C TYR A 264 -25.46 17.58 19.49
N ARG A 265 -26.54 17.33 18.75
CA ARG A 265 -26.64 16.17 17.86
C ARG A 265 -25.62 16.24 16.72
N LYS A 266 -25.41 17.42 16.12
CA LYS A 266 -24.38 17.63 15.09
C LYS A 266 -22.98 17.35 15.62
N ARG A 267 -22.69 17.71 16.88
CA ARG A 267 -21.40 17.44 17.53
C ARG A 267 -21.16 15.94 17.73
N MET A 268 -22.18 15.21 18.19
CA MET A 268 -22.11 13.75 18.30
C MET A 268 -21.89 13.09 16.93
N TYR A 269 -22.63 13.52 15.92
CA TYR A 269 -22.43 13.06 14.55
C TYR A 269 -21.00 13.34 14.07
N ALA A 270 -20.47 14.56 14.27
CA ALA A 270 -19.11 14.92 13.88
C ALA A 270 -18.04 14.08 14.62
N ALA A 271 -18.26 13.76 15.90
CA ALA A 271 -17.37 12.91 16.68
C ALA A 271 -17.34 11.46 16.18
N LEU A 272 -18.50 10.90 15.80
CA LEU A 272 -18.61 9.58 15.18
C LEU A 272 -18.02 9.58 13.77
N PHE A 273 -18.28 10.61 12.97
CA PHE A 273 -17.75 10.73 11.62
C PHE A 273 -16.22 10.79 11.58
N ARG A 274 -15.58 11.51 12.51
CA ARG A 274 -14.10 11.53 12.64
C ARG A 274 -13.50 10.16 12.94
N GLN A 275 -14.28 9.28 13.56
CA GLN A 275 -13.93 7.88 13.84
C GLN A 275 -14.34 6.92 12.69
N ASP A 276 -14.64 7.45 11.49
CA ASP A 276 -15.13 6.73 10.30
C ASP A 276 -16.38 5.87 10.50
N PHE A 277 -17.24 6.25 11.42
CA PHE A 277 -18.60 5.75 11.38
C PHE A 277 -19.33 6.35 10.17
N LYS A 278 -20.05 5.49 9.44
CA LYS A 278 -20.90 5.83 8.30
C LYS A 278 -22.35 5.45 8.60
N ASP A 279 -23.27 5.93 7.78
CA ASP A 279 -24.72 5.70 7.93
C ASP A 279 -25.27 6.04 9.33
N VAL A 280 -24.66 7.05 9.97
CA VAL A 280 -24.95 7.41 11.36
C VAL A 280 -26.34 8.05 11.46
N ARG A 281 -27.25 7.38 12.17
CA ARG A 281 -28.56 7.91 12.57
C ARG A 281 -28.62 8.01 14.08
N ILE A 282 -28.99 9.18 14.58
CA ILE A 282 -29.04 9.50 16.02
C ILE A 282 -30.47 9.90 16.36
N ARG A 283 -31.11 9.17 17.27
CA ARG A 283 -32.48 9.42 17.71
C ARG A 283 -32.57 9.37 19.23
N MET A 284 -33.19 10.38 19.82
CA MET A 284 -33.63 10.33 21.21
C MET A 284 -35.06 9.77 21.25
N GLU A 285 -35.29 8.72 22.03
CA GLU A 285 -36.61 8.12 22.26
C GLU A 285 -37.30 8.75 23.50
N PRO A 286 -38.63 8.64 23.63
CA PRO A 286 -39.39 9.32 24.70
C PRO A 286 -38.97 8.99 26.14
N ASN A 287 -38.35 7.84 26.38
CA ASN A 287 -37.86 7.40 27.69
C ASN A 287 -36.41 7.84 27.98
N ALA A 288 -35.92 8.88 27.29
CA ALA A 288 -34.52 9.31 27.29
C ALA A 288 -33.54 8.19 26.90
N ARG A 289 -33.97 7.24 26.05
CA ARG A 289 -33.09 6.27 25.41
C ARG A 289 -32.46 6.89 24.16
N LEU A 290 -31.15 6.89 24.10
CA LEU A 290 -30.40 7.31 22.92
C LEU A 290 -30.16 6.12 21.99
N SER A 291 -30.76 6.16 20.81
CA SER A 291 -30.63 5.14 19.76
C SER A 291 -29.70 5.61 18.65
N LEU A 292 -28.68 4.79 18.35
CA LEU A 292 -27.68 4.99 17.31
C LEU A 292 -27.78 3.86 16.29
N THR A 293 -27.87 4.18 15.00
CA THR A 293 -27.66 3.22 13.91
C THR A 293 -26.42 3.65 13.15
N LEU A 294 -25.49 2.74 12.92
CA LEU A 294 -24.21 3.06 12.29
C LEU A 294 -23.56 1.84 11.64
N THR A 295 -22.59 2.10 10.78
CA THR A 295 -21.61 1.12 10.30
C THR A 295 -20.21 1.69 10.45
N ASN A 296 -19.18 0.85 10.41
CA ASN A 296 -17.79 1.31 10.42
C ASN A 296 -16.98 0.52 9.38
N SER A 297 -16.19 1.25 8.59
CA SER A 297 -15.35 0.65 7.54
C SER A 297 -13.89 0.42 7.96
N ARG A 298 -13.45 1.00 9.09
CA ARG A 298 -12.05 0.94 9.56
C ARG A 298 -11.84 0.05 10.77
N ILE A 299 -12.85 -0.10 11.63
CA ILE A 299 -12.75 -0.89 12.86
C ILE A 299 -13.19 -2.32 12.54
N SER A 300 -12.22 -3.23 12.41
CA SER A 300 -12.45 -4.61 11.95
C SER A 300 -13.40 -5.41 12.84
N GLN A 301 -13.40 -5.15 14.15
CA GLN A 301 -14.30 -5.81 15.11
C GLN A 301 -15.55 -4.98 15.38
N MET A 302 -16.72 -5.56 15.10
CA MET A 302 -18.04 -4.95 15.31
C MET A 302 -18.26 -4.49 16.76
N SER A 303 -17.99 -5.36 17.73
CA SER A 303 -18.09 -5.08 19.17
C SER A 303 -17.29 -3.85 19.59
N ARG A 304 -16.06 -3.71 19.07
CA ARG A 304 -15.18 -2.58 19.35
C ARG A 304 -15.69 -1.31 18.69
N ALA A 305 -16.22 -1.41 17.47
CA ALA A 305 -16.88 -0.29 16.83
C ALA A 305 -18.09 0.19 17.66
N VAL A 306 -18.90 -0.75 18.15
CA VAL A 306 -20.02 -0.45 19.05
C VAL A 306 -19.54 0.15 20.37
N GLY A 307 -18.49 -0.39 21.00
CA GLY A 307 -17.92 0.13 22.25
C GLY A 307 -17.41 1.57 22.08
N ARG A 308 -16.73 1.88 20.98
CA ARG A 308 -16.28 3.25 20.67
C ARG A 308 -17.45 4.20 20.43
N ALA A 309 -18.47 3.75 19.72
CA ALA A 309 -19.69 4.52 19.53
C ALA A 309 -20.40 4.77 20.86
N ALA A 310 -20.53 3.75 21.71
CA ALA A 310 -21.14 3.85 23.04
C ALA A 310 -20.36 4.80 23.97
N ARG A 311 -19.01 4.76 23.94
CA ARG A 311 -18.17 5.73 24.66
C ARG A 311 -18.38 7.16 24.17
N THR A 312 -18.42 7.36 22.85
CA THR A 312 -18.69 8.66 22.24
C THR A 312 -20.08 9.18 22.64
N ALA A 313 -21.06 8.28 22.62
CA ALA A 313 -22.44 8.55 23.02
C ALA A 313 -22.50 8.95 24.50
N LEU A 314 -21.89 8.17 25.40
CA LEU A 314 -21.88 8.43 26.83
C LEU A 314 -21.31 9.82 27.19
N LEU A 315 -20.27 10.26 26.46
CA LEU A 315 -19.61 11.55 26.65
C LEU A 315 -20.40 12.75 26.11
N LEU A 316 -21.30 12.53 25.14
CA LEU A 316 -21.99 13.60 24.41
C LEU A 316 -23.51 13.60 24.59
N ALA A 317 -24.09 12.51 25.07
CA ALA A 317 -25.52 12.37 25.32
C ALA A 317 -25.99 13.30 26.45
N PRO A 318 -27.29 13.62 26.50
CA PRO A 318 -27.87 14.38 27.60
C PRO A 318 -27.66 13.73 28.96
N LEU A 319 -27.62 14.54 30.02
CA LEU A 319 -27.43 14.09 31.40
C LEU A 319 -28.48 13.07 31.85
N GLU A 320 -29.70 13.21 31.36
CA GLU A 320 -30.87 12.42 31.70
C GLU A 320 -31.00 11.14 30.85
N THR A 321 -30.02 10.85 29.99
CA THR A 321 -30.02 9.62 29.18
C THR A 321 -30.02 8.41 30.10
N THR A 322 -30.99 7.51 29.91
CA THR A 322 -31.18 6.31 30.74
C THR A 322 -30.55 5.07 30.12
N GLU A 323 -30.60 4.98 28.79
CA GLU A 323 -30.15 3.82 28.03
C GLU A 323 -29.48 4.26 26.73
N ILE A 324 -28.45 3.53 26.31
CA ILE A 324 -27.82 3.71 25.00
C ILE A 324 -28.03 2.43 24.19
N ARG A 325 -28.66 2.56 23.02
CA ARG A 325 -28.84 1.47 22.05
C ARG A 325 -28.00 1.73 20.82
N VAL A 326 -27.18 0.76 20.41
CA VAL A 326 -26.34 0.85 19.21
C VAL A 326 -26.68 -0.31 18.27
N THR A 327 -27.26 0.01 17.11
CA THR A 327 -27.52 -0.92 16.01
C THR A 327 -26.39 -0.85 14.99
N TYR A 328 -25.62 -1.92 14.89
CA TYR A 328 -24.57 -2.05 13.88
C TYR A 328 -25.15 -2.60 12.59
N THR A 329 -24.79 -1.98 11.47
CA THR A 329 -25.29 -2.34 10.14
C THR A 329 -24.13 -2.76 9.21
N THR A 330 -24.43 -3.65 8.28
CA THR A 330 -23.53 -4.02 7.17
C THR A 330 -24.34 -3.98 5.88
N ASN A 331 -23.87 -3.23 4.88
CA ASN A 331 -24.59 -2.99 3.63
C ASN A 331 -26.04 -2.47 3.85
N GLY A 332 -26.23 -1.61 4.84
CA GLY A 332 -27.53 -1.04 5.20
C GLY A 332 -28.48 -1.98 5.95
N LEU A 333 -28.10 -3.24 6.21
CA LEU A 333 -28.90 -4.21 6.96
C LEU A 333 -28.43 -4.30 8.41
N PRO A 334 -29.35 -4.34 9.40
CA PRO A 334 -28.98 -4.51 10.81
C PRO A 334 -28.39 -5.89 11.05
N VAL A 335 -27.24 -5.93 11.73
CA VAL A 335 -26.54 -7.18 12.10
C VAL A 335 -26.79 -7.49 13.57
N ALA A 336 -26.49 -6.52 14.44
CA ALA A 336 -26.62 -6.66 15.88
C ALA A 336 -27.05 -5.34 16.53
N THR A 337 -27.84 -5.45 17.59
CA THR A 337 -28.27 -4.32 18.42
C THR A 337 -27.76 -4.54 19.84
N TYR A 338 -26.93 -3.62 20.32
CA TYR A 338 -26.41 -3.60 21.67
C TYR A 338 -27.24 -2.61 22.50
N GLU A 339 -27.68 -3.03 23.68
CA GLU A 339 -28.44 -2.22 24.62
C GLU A 339 -27.66 -2.11 25.93
N PHE A 340 -27.36 -0.88 26.36
CA PHE A 340 -26.70 -0.58 27.62
C PHE A 340 -27.69 0.11 28.55
N THR A 341 -28.17 -0.60 29.57
CA THR A 341 -29.22 -0.12 30.48
C THR A 341 -28.69 0.53 31.76
N ASP A 342 -27.43 0.27 32.12
CA ASP A 342 -26.74 0.95 33.23
C ASP A 342 -25.55 1.77 32.71
N LEU A 343 -25.79 3.06 32.46
CA LEU A 343 -24.76 3.97 31.97
C LEU A 343 -23.68 4.26 33.01
N ARG A 344 -23.93 4.02 34.31
CA ARG A 344 -22.92 4.19 35.36
C ARG A 344 -21.93 3.03 35.31
N LYS A 345 -22.40 1.79 35.20
CA LYS A 345 -21.55 0.61 34.95
C LYS A 345 -20.76 0.77 33.65
N LEU A 346 -21.41 1.21 32.56
CA LEU A 346 -20.74 1.49 31.29
C LEU A 346 -19.60 2.53 31.43
N ASN A 347 -19.86 3.63 32.17
CA ASN A 347 -18.84 4.63 32.44
C ASN A 347 -17.67 4.06 33.25
N ARG A 348 -17.95 3.29 34.31
CA ARG A 348 -16.91 2.65 35.13
C ARG A 348 -16.06 1.69 34.31
N TYR A 349 -16.68 0.89 33.43
CA TYR A 349 -15.98 0.00 32.52
C TYR A 349 -15.00 0.76 31.59
N PHE A 350 -15.45 1.84 30.94
CA PHE A 350 -14.56 2.64 30.08
C PHE A 350 -13.42 3.35 30.82
N ASN A 351 -13.54 3.51 32.15
CA ASN A 351 -12.50 4.06 33.01
C ASN A 351 -11.64 2.97 33.67
N GLY A 352 -11.82 1.69 33.31
CA GLY A 352 -11.06 0.56 33.88
C GLY A 352 -11.44 0.18 35.31
N LEU A 353 -12.57 0.69 35.83
CA LEU A 353 -13.03 0.52 37.23
C LEU A 353 -14.07 -0.60 37.39
N LEU A 354 -14.39 -1.32 36.32
CA LEU A 354 -15.38 -2.38 36.29
C LEU A 354 -14.93 -3.43 35.28
N THR A 355 -15.02 -4.70 35.65
CA THR A 355 -14.65 -5.80 34.77
C THR A 355 -15.74 -6.06 33.74
N ARG A 356 -15.38 -6.82 32.72
CA ARG A 356 -16.29 -7.17 31.63
C ARG A 356 -17.49 -8.00 32.06
N SER A 357 -17.28 -8.99 32.91
CA SER A 357 -18.35 -9.85 33.44
C SER A 357 -19.40 -9.02 34.16
N GLU A 358 -18.95 -8.01 34.92
CA GLU A 358 -19.82 -7.09 35.64
C GLU A 358 -20.59 -6.13 34.71
N LEU A 359 -20.00 -5.73 33.57
CA LEU A 359 -20.70 -4.91 32.57
C LEU A 359 -21.77 -5.75 31.85
N ALA A 360 -21.45 -7.01 31.54
CA ALA A 360 -22.33 -7.92 30.80
C ALA A 360 -23.67 -8.18 31.50
N GLU A 361 -23.74 -8.02 32.83
CA GLU A 361 -25.00 -8.08 33.60
C GLU A 361 -25.98 -6.95 33.21
N SER A 362 -25.47 -5.86 32.65
CA SER A 362 -26.23 -4.64 32.31
C SER A 362 -26.20 -4.27 30.82
N ALA A 363 -25.67 -5.18 29.99
CA ALA A 363 -25.60 -5.03 28.55
C ALA A 363 -26.25 -6.24 27.87
N SER A 364 -27.11 -6.00 26.88
CA SER A 364 -27.73 -7.08 26.10
C SER A 364 -27.45 -6.91 24.61
N ILE A 365 -27.48 -8.02 23.88
CA ILE A 365 -27.28 -8.04 22.43
C ILE A 365 -28.40 -8.80 21.77
N ARG A 366 -28.96 -8.21 20.72
CA ARG A 366 -29.98 -8.83 19.88
C ARG A 366 -29.47 -8.87 18.44
N TYR A 367 -29.28 -10.06 17.90
CA TYR A 367 -28.96 -10.26 16.49
C TYR A 367 -30.24 -10.22 15.64
N ALA A 368 -30.12 -9.77 14.39
CA ALA A 368 -31.28 -9.58 13.51
C ALA A 368 -31.91 -10.90 12.98
N ALA A 369 -31.22 -12.05 13.10
CA ALA A 369 -31.73 -13.36 12.70
C ALA A 369 -32.00 -14.27 13.94
N PRO A 370 -33.23 -14.81 14.11
CA PRO A 370 -33.60 -15.63 15.28
C PRO A 370 -32.99 -17.04 15.32
N SER A 371 -32.50 -17.56 14.19
CA SER A 371 -32.02 -18.95 14.05
C SER A 371 -30.56 -19.17 14.50
N SER A 372 -29.98 -18.22 15.23
CA SER A 372 -28.56 -18.19 15.59
C SER A 372 -28.36 -17.87 17.06
N TYR A 373 -29.21 -18.40 17.95
CA TYR A 373 -29.05 -18.24 19.40
C TYR A 373 -28.29 -19.44 19.95
N SER A 374 -26.98 -19.29 20.19
CA SER A 374 -26.14 -20.29 20.87
C SER A 374 -25.42 -19.67 22.08
N GLU A 375 -25.19 -20.44 23.14
CA GLU A 375 -24.24 -20.13 24.22
C GLU A 375 -22.85 -19.68 23.67
N LYS A 376 -22.53 -20.15 22.46
CA LYS A 376 -21.34 -19.76 21.69
C LYS A 376 -21.32 -18.28 21.31
N ASP A 377 -22.47 -17.63 21.10
CA ASP A 377 -22.54 -16.20 20.74
C ASP A 377 -22.33 -15.27 21.94
N LYS A 378 -22.61 -15.76 23.16
CA LYS A 378 -22.21 -15.10 24.41
C LYS A 378 -20.71 -15.26 24.64
N ALA A 379 -20.10 -16.36 24.18
CA ALA A 379 -18.65 -16.56 24.14
C ALA A 379 -17.97 -15.78 22.98
N ASP A 380 -18.66 -15.47 21.89
CA ASP A 380 -18.15 -14.58 20.84
C ASP A 380 -18.30 -13.11 21.24
N LEU A 381 -19.37 -12.73 21.94
CA LEU A 381 -19.43 -11.49 22.74
C LEU A 381 -18.28 -11.46 23.76
N MET A 382 -18.02 -12.63 24.36
CA MET A 382 -16.92 -13.19 25.16
C MET A 382 -15.50 -13.07 24.59
N ALA A 383 -15.36 -13.01 23.28
CA ALA A 383 -14.07 -12.88 22.60
C ALA A 383 -13.91 -11.49 21.96
N ALA A 384 -15.02 -10.87 21.56
CA ALA A 384 -14.99 -9.62 20.81
C ALA A 384 -14.75 -8.35 21.65
N LEU A 385 -14.76 -8.43 22.99
CA LEU A 385 -14.23 -7.37 23.89
C LEU A 385 -12.84 -7.72 24.44
N GLU A 386 -12.15 -8.70 23.86
CA GLU A 386 -10.72 -8.87 24.10
C GLU A 386 -9.98 -7.64 23.56
N GLU A 387 -9.26 -6.96 24.44
CA GLU A 387 -7.98 -6.38 24.04
C GLU A 387 -6.92 -7.47 24.22
N PRO A 388 -6.42 -8.08 23.14
CA PRO A 388 -4.99 -8.07 22.97
C PRO A 388 -4.61 -6.71 22.39
N THR A 389 -3.63 -6.05 23.00
CA THR A 389 -2.87 -4.96 22.39
C THR A 389 -2.10 -5.52 21.19
N GLN A 390 -2.79 -6.01 20.16
CA GLN A 390 -2.19 -6.82 19.12
C GLN A 390 -1.59 -5.93 18.03
N ALA A 391 -0.34 -6.25 17.71
CA ALA A 391 0.36 -5.97 16.46
C ALA A 391 -0.11 -4.72 15.72
N ARG A 392 0.42 -3.55 16.10
CA ARG A 392 0.30 -2.36 15.26
C ARG A 392 1.32 -2.48 14.12
N VAL A 393 0.84 -2.46 12.88
CA VAL A 393 1.67 -2.02 11.76
C VAL A 393 1.90 -0.53 11.98
N LEU A 394 3.11 -0.16 12.35
CA LEU A 394 3.47 1.25 12.48
C LEU A 394 3.73 1.81 11.07
N TYR A 395 2.94 2.80 10.69
CA TYR A 395 3.20 3.65 9.52
C TYR A 395 3.95 4.87 10.04
N GLY A 396 5.25 4.94 9.76
CA GLY A 396 6.14 5.94 10.33
C GLY A 396 5.79 7.36 9.89
N GLY A 397 5.47 8.23 10.85
CA GLY A 397 6.08 9.55 10.86
C GLY A 397 7.54 9.38 11.25
N GLU A 398 8.45 10.14 10.64
CA GLU A 398 9.92 10.04 10.79
C GLU A 398 10.61 8.94 9.95
N GLY A 399 10.24 8.82 8.66
CA GLY A 399 11.13 8.22 7.65
C GLY A 399 11.30 6.70 7.69
N ASN A 400 10.45 5.96 8.39
CA ASN A 400 10.49 4.50 8.45
C ASN A 400 9.43 3.84 7.55
N TYR A 401 9.88 2.90 6.73
CA TYR A 401 9.02 1.98 5.96
C TYR A 401 8.32 0.98 6.90
N ILE A 402 7.19 0.45 6.42
CA ILE A 402 6.27 -0.50 7.06
C ILE A 402 6.98 -1.45 8.03
N GLY A 403 6.63 -1.41 9.32
CA GLY A 403 7.19 -2.28 10.35
C GLY A 403 6.10 -2.98 11.19
N PHE A 404 6.41 -4.19 11.66
CA PHE A 404 5.56 -4.93 12.59
C PHE A 404 5.94 -4.57 14.02
N ARG A 405 5.00 -4.14 14.86
CA ARG A 405 5.23 -3.93 16.29
C ARG A 405 4.16 -4.63 17.12
N SER A 406 4.55 -5.60 17.92
CA SER A 406 3.69 -6.27 18.90
C SER A 406 4.04 -5.79 20.31
N GLN A 407 3.04 -5.53 21.14
CA GLN A 407 3.24 -5.16 22.54
C GLN A 407 2.35 -6.04 23.43
N ASP A 408 2.91 -6.66 24.45
CA ASP A 408 2.14 -7.49 25.38
C ASP A 408 1.62 -6.69 26.60
N THR A 409 0.83 -7.36 27.43
CA THR A 409 0.26 -6.80 28.67
C THR A 409 1.29 -6.49 29.76
N GLY A 410 2.54 -6.95 29.59
CA GLY A 410 3.66 -6.69 30.49
C GLY A 410 4.62 -5.61 29.96
N PHE A 411 4.15 -4.75 29.05
CA PHE A 411 4.94 -3.71 28.38
C PHE A 411 6.13 -4.21 27.54
N ASN A 412 6.21 -5.52 27.25
CA ASN A 412 7.26 -6.03 26.37
C ASN A 412 6.94 -5.63 24.93
N VAL A 413 7.92 -5.07 24.22
CA VAL A 413 7.77 -4.59 22.85
C VAL A 413 8.63 -5.43 21.92
N PHE A 414 8.01 -6.05 20.93
CA PHE A 414 8.71 -6.70 19.82
C PHE A 414 8.48 -5.90 18.54
N GLN A 415 9.54 -5.53 17.83
CA GLN A 415 9.44 -4.75 16.61
C GLN A 415 10.35 -5.30 15.52
N VAL A 416 9.83 -5.40 14.29
CA VAL A 416 10.57 -5.76 13.08
C VAL A 416 10.41 -4.62 12.08
N ARG A 417 11.52 -4.04 11.61
CA ARG A 417 11.50 -2.96 10.62
C ARG A 417 12.52 -3.18 9.50
N PRO A 418 12.14 -3.04 8.22
CA PRO A 418 13.11 -2.98 7.13
C PRO A 418 13.90 -1.67 7.22
N THR A 419 15.20 -1.73 6.97
CA THR A 419 16.09 -0.57 6.95
C THR A 419 16.72 -0.45 5.57
N LEU A 420 16.73 0.76 5.01
CA LEU A 420 17.44 1.09 3.79
C LEU A 420 18.35 2.28 4.09
N SER A 421 19.66 2.09 4.04
CA SER A 421 20.62 3.20 4.09
C SER A 421 21.22 3.43 2.71
N THR A 422 21.45 4.69 2.35
CA THR A 422 22.09 5.09 1.09
C THR A 422 23.17 6.13 1.38
N TYR A 423 24.32 6.01 0.74
CA TYR A 423 25.46 6.91 0.86
C TYR A 423 25.98 7.26 -0.54
N LEU A 424 26.11 8.56 -0.81
CA LEU A 424 26.57 9.12 -2.09
C LEU A 424 27.86 9.91 -1.84
N ASN A 425 28.97 9.54 -2.48
CA ASN A 425 30.24 10.28 -2.33
C ASN A 425 30.97 10.45 -3.68
N GLY A 426 30.44 11.34 -4.53
CA GLY A 426 31.01 11.65 -5.85
C GLY A 426 30.35 10.92 -7.02
N PRO A 427 30.90 11.05 -8.24
CA PRO A 427 30.21 10.66 -9.46
C PRO A 427 30.08 9.15 -9.68
N ASN A 428 30.82 8.30 -8.98
CA ASN A 428 30.74 6.84 -9.18
C ASN A 428 30.64 6.05 -7.86
N VAL A 429 30.42 6.73 -6.73
CA VAL A 429 30.38 6.10 -5.39
C VAL A 429 28.96 6.17 -4.86
N PHE A 430 28.23 5.07 -5.02
CA PHE A 430 26.93 4.85 -4.40
C PHE A 430 26.98 3.58 -3.57
N GLN A 431 26.65 3.68 -2.29
CA GLN A 431 26.52 2.53 -1.41
C GLN A 431 25.11 2.51 -0.85
N TYR A 432 24.47 1.35 -0.89
CA TYR A 432 23.20 1.14 -0.21
C TYR A 432 23.29 -0.13 0.63
N SER A 433 22.59 -0.15 1.76
CA SER A 433 22.41 -1.36 2.58
C SER A 433 20.93 -1.57 2.83
N LEU A 434 20.47 -2.80 2.63
CA LEU A 434 19.12 -3.24 2.96
C LEU A 434 19.24 -4.21 4.14
N GLY A 435 18.51 -3.94 5.21
CA GLY A 435 18.52 -4.77 6.42
C GLY A 435 17.11 -4.96 6.98
N VAL A 436 17.01 -5.85 7.96
CA VAL A 436 15.83 -6.00 8.81
C VAL A 436 16.32 -5.86 10.24
N LEU A 437 15.87 -4.82 10.94
CA LEU A 437 16.15 -4.65 12.36
C LEU A 437 15.03 -5.27 13.17
N THR A 438 15.38 -6.14 14.11
CA THR A 438 14.43 -6.77 15.03
C THR A 438 14.80 -6.35 16.44
N THR A 439 13.96 -5.54 17.08
CA THR A 439 14.18 -5.10 18.46
C THR A 439 13.20 -5.78 19.41
N TYR A 440 13.69 -6.17 20.58
CA TYR A 440 12.91 -6.71 21.68
C TYR A 440 13.23 -5.97 22.97
N ASP A 441 12.25 -5.22 23.47
CA ASP A 441 12.35 -4.50 24.74
C ASP A 441 11.54 -5.25 25.80
N ARG A 442 12.17 -5.59 26.93
CA ARG A 442 11.53 -6.24 28.08
C ARG A 442 11.65 -5.37 29.32
N GLU A 443 10.54 -5.10 29.98
CA GLU A 443 10.57 -4.43 31.29
C GLU A 443 11.00 -5.45 32.37
N LEU A 444 12.06 -5.13 33.12
CA LEU A 444 12.59 -5.97 34.20
C LEU A 444 12.13 -5.50 35.59
N ALA A 445 11.88 -4.20 35.75
CA ALA A 445 11.34 -3.55 36.94
C ALA A 445 10.82 -2.15 36.56
N GLU A 446 10.14 -1.44 37.48
CA GLU A 446 9.63 -0.09 37.25
C GLU A 446 10.74 0.83 36.72
N ARG A 447 10.63 1.23 35.44
CA ARG A 447 11.61 2.05 34.68
C ARG A 447 12.96 1.39 34.36
N LEU A 448 13.08 0.06 34.48
CA LEU A 448 14.25 -0.70 34.07
C LEU A 448 13.90 -1.57 32.86
N PHE A 449 14.52 -1.28 31.70
CA PHE A 449 14.26 -1.99 30.45
C PHE A 449 15.52 -2.70 29.95
N LEU A 450 15.35 -3.95 29.51
CA LEU A 450 16.33 -4.68 28.71
C LEU A 450 15.96 -4.50 27.24
N SER A 451 16.79 -3.79 26.48
CA SER A 451 16.61 -3.61 25.03
C SER A 451 17.63 -4.46 24.29
N THR A 452 17.16 -5.30 23.35
CA THR A 452 18.00 -6.06 22.43
C THR A 452 17.60 -5.72 20.99
N GLY A 453 18.56 -5.65 20.07
CA GLY A 453 18.33 -5.15 18.70
C GLY A 453 19.26 -5.74 17.67
#